data_AF-A0A530M8X9-F1
#
_entry.id   AF-A0A530M8X9-F1
#
_cell.length_a   1.000
_cell.length_b   1.000
_cell.length_c   1.000
_cell.angle_alpha   90.00
_cell.angle_beta   90.00
_cell.angle_gamma   90.00
#
_symmetry.space_group_name_H-M   'P 1'
#
loop_
_entity.id
_entity.type
_entity.pdbx_description
1 polymer ?
#
loop_
_entity_poly.entity_id
_entity_poly.type
_entity_poly.pdbx_seq_one_letter_code
_entity_poly.pdbx_strand_id
1 'polypeptide(L)'
;TSPVAFTGAVPDAILKAVESLDYSHMFLPSGAGHDARYIAELAPAGMIFIPCWRGISHNESESAELRDMVAGANVLANTLVQLANL
;
A
#
# COMPACT_ATOMS: atom_id res chain seq x y z
N THR A 1 -13.76 5.00 -15.40
CA THR A 1 -12.71 6.02 -15.21
C THR A 1 -11.39 5.43 -15.69
N SER A 2 -10.44 6.22 -16.21
CA SER A 2 -9.16 5.68 -16.71
C SER A 2 -8.29 5.12 -15.58
N PRO A 3 -7.44 4.11 -15.80
CA PRO A 3 -6.49 3.66 -14.79
C PRO A 3 -5.54 4.79 -14.34
N VAL A 4 -5.15 4.80 -13.06
CA VAL A 4 -4.14 5.73 -12.52
C VAL A 4 -2.91 4.92 -12.15
N ALA A 5 -1.76 5.30 -12.70
CA ALA A 5 -0.48 4.72 -12.31
C ALA A 5 0.14 5.58 -11.20
N PHE A 6 0.48 4.95 -10.08
CA PHE A 6 1.29 5.58 -9.06
C PHE A 6 2.77 5.48 -9.46
N THR A 7 3.46 6.61 -9.58
CA THR A 7 4.87 6.69 -9.99
C THR A 7 5.65 7.66 -9.11
N GLY A 8 6.98 7.49 -9.09
CA GLY A 8 7.91 8.39 -8.40
C GLY A 8 8.11 8.06 -6.91
N ALA A 9 8.38 9.09 -6.12
CA ALA A 9 8.99 8.94 -4.79
C ALA A 9 8.19 8.07 -3.81
N VAL A 10 6.85 8.10 -3.85
CA VAL A 10 6.03 7.35 -2.89
C VAL A 10 6.06 5.84 -3.16
N PRO A 11 5.73 5.33 -4.37
CA PRO A 11 5.93 3.92 -4.69
C PRO A 11 7.38 3.44 -4.50
N ASP A 12 8.37 4.26 -4.82
CA ASP A 12 9.79 3.91 -4.64
C ASP A 12 10.15 3.74 -3.16
N ALA A 13 9.63 4.62 -2.29
CA ALA A 13 9.84 4.52 -0.84
C ALA A 13 9.07 3.33 -0.22
N ILE A 14 7.90 2.97 -0.77
CA ILE A 14 7.19 1.75 -0.39
C ILE A 14 8.01 0.51 -0.74
N LEU A 15 8.55 0.45 -1.96
CA LEU A 15 9.37 -0.67 -2.41
C LEU A 15 10.63 -0.83 -1.53
N LYS A 16 11.36 0.26 -1.29
CA LYS A 16 12.53 0.23 -0.39
C LYS A 16 12.17 -0.23 1.02
N ALA A 17 11.05 0.25 1.56
CA ALA A 17 10.61 -0.11 2.91
C ALA A 17 10.30 -1.61 3.00
N VAL A 18 9.53 -2.17 2.06
CA VAL A 18 9.17 -3.60 2.08
C VAL A 18 10.38 -4.51 1.85
N GLU A 19 11.32 -4.11 1.00
CA GLU A 19 12.59 -4.82 0.79
C GLU A 19 13.47 -4.79 2.04
N SER A 20 13.57 -3.64 2.73
CA SER A 20 14.38 -3.52 3.95
C SER A 20 13.86 -4.34 5.12
N LEU A 21 12.56 -4.64 5.12
CA LEU A 21 11.88 -5.43 6.14
C LEU A 21 11.83 -6.93 5.79
N ASP A 22 12.35 -7.33 4.63
CA ASP A 22 12.39 -8.70 4.13
C ASP A 22 10.99 -9.37 4.06
N TYR A 23 9.98 -8.60 3.65
CA TYR A 23 8.64 -9.13 3.40
C TYR A 23 8.46 -9.51 1.93
N SER A 24 7.84 -10.67 1.70
CA SER A 24 7.40 -11.07 0.36
C SER A 24 6.40 -10.06 -0.19
N HIS A 25 6.58 -9.62 -1.43
CA HIS A 25 5.74 -8.60 -2.04
C HIS A 25 5.57 -8.84 -3.53
N MET A 26 4.56 -8.18 -4.12
CA MET A 26 4.34 -8.13 -5.55
C MET A 26 3.65 -6.82 -5.93
N PHE A 27 3.79 -6.39 -7.18
CA PHE A 27 2.99 -5.30 -7.72
C PHE A 27 1.57 -5.77 -8.03
N LEU A 28 0.58 -4.97 -7.64
CA LEU A 28 -0.83 -5.31 -7.80
C LEU A 28 -1.64 -4.06 -8.18
N PRO A 29 -2.37 -4.05 -9.32
CA PRO A 29 -3.34 -2.99 -9.58
C PRO A 29 -4.52 -3.11 -8.62
N SER A 30 -4.98 -1.99 -8.03
CA SER A 30 -6.23 -2.00 -7.27
C SER A 30 -7.44 -2.05 -8.20
N GLY A 31 -8.32 -3.03 -7.98
CA GLY A 31 -9.62 -3.12 -8.64
C GLY A 31 -10.69 -2.23 -8.00
N ALA A 32 -10.43 -1.69 -6.80
CA ALA A 32 -11.36 -0.85 -6.07
C ALA A 32 -10.98 0.64 -6.16
N GLY A 33 -11.97 1.51 -5.98
CA GLY A 33 -11.74 2.95 -5.85
C GLY A 33 -11.23 3.29 -4.45
N HIS A 34 -10.19 4.13 -4.38
CA HIS A 34 -9.64 4.66 -3.13
C HIS A 34 -9.31 6.14 -3.28
N ASP A 35 -9.31 6.89 -2.18
CA ASP A 35 -9.00 8.32 -2.18
C ASP A 35 -7.61 8.62 -2.77
N ALA A 36 -6.65 7.71 -2.57
CA ALA A 36 -5.30 7.80 -3.14
C ALA A 36 -5.29 8.06 -4.65
N ARG A 37 -6.28 7.54 -5.38
CA ARG A 37 -6.45 7.78 -6.81
C ARG A 37 -6.63 9.27 -7.11
N TYR A 38 -7.45 9.97 -6.34
CA TYR A 38 -7.70 11.39 -6.51
C TYR A 38 -6.52 12.22 -5.99
N ILE A 39 -5.88 11.77 -4.90
CA ILE A 39 -4.67 12.41 -4.37
C ILE A 39 -3.54 12.40 -5.42
N ALA A 40 -3.44 11.35 -6.24
CA ALA A 40 -2.44 11.25 -7.31
C ALA A 40 -2.53 12.36 -8.36
N GLU A 41 -3.65 13.07 -8.46
CA GLU A 41 -3.81 14.22 -9.36
C GLU A 41 -3.16 15.49 -8.79
N LEU A 42 -2.88 15.52 -7.49
CA LEU A 42 -2.41 16.71 -6.75
C LEU A 42 -1.02 16.54 -6.15
N ALA A 43 -0.62 15.32 -5.80
CA ALA A 43 0.64 15.03 -5.13
C ALA A 43 1.14 13.61 -5.44
N PRO A 44 2.44 13.31 -5.24
CA PRO A 44 2.94 11.95 -5.27
C PRO A 44 2.14 11.06 -4.32
N ALA A 45 1.69 9.91 -4.81
CA ALA A 45 0.82 8.99 -4.07
C ALA A 45 1.21 7.53 -4.36
N GLY A 46 0.82 6.64 -3.46
CA GLY A 46 1.03 5.20 -3.56
C GLY A 46 0.18 4.46 -2.53
N MET A 47 0.12 3.15 -2.64
CA MET A 47 -0.71 2.30 -1.78
C MET A 47 0.05 1.06 -1.32
N ILE A 48 -0.21 0.62 -0.09
CA ILE A 48 0.29 -0.62 0.48
C ILE A 48 -0.91 -1.52 0.74
N PHE A 49 -0.91 -2.72 0.16
CA PHE A 49 -1.94 -3.74 0.40
C PHE A 49 -1.42 -4.85 1.28
N ILE A 50 -2.31 -5.39 2.11
CA ILE A 50 -2.10 -6.61 2.89
C ILE A 50 -3.16 -7.64 2.48
N PRO A 51 -2.88 -8.95 2.65
CA PRO A 51 -3.88 -9.99 2.41
C PRO A 51 -5.13 -9.81 3.28
N CYS A 52 -6.28 -10.16 2.70
CA CYS A 52 -7.54 -10.33 3.40
C CYS A 52 -8.02 -11.78 3.22
N TRP A 53 -8.63 -12.37 4.24
CA TRP A 53 -9.13 -13.73 4.21
C TRP A 53 -10.04 -13.97 3.01
N ARG A 54 -9.59 -14.83 2.08
CA ARG A 54 -10.26 -15.18 0.82
C ARG A 54 -10.60 -13.97 -0.08
N GLY A 55 -9.97 -12.80 0.15
CA GLY A 55 -10.27 -11.57 -0.57
C GLY A 55 -11.68 -11.03 -0.32
N ILE A 56 -12.34 -11.43 0.78
CA ILE A 56 -13.67 -10.94 1.14
C ILE A 56 -13.54 -9.49 1.61
N SER A 57 -14.43 -8.62 1.15
CA SER A 57 -14.56 -7.26 1.66
C SER A 57 -16.00 -6.78 1.60
N HIS A 58 -16.35 -5.70 2.31
CA HIS A 58 -17.72 -5.16 2.42
C HIS A 58 -18.72 -6.23 2.93
N ASN A 59 -18.25 -7.08 3.83
CA ASN A 59 -19.01 -8.15 4.45
C ASN A 59 -18.52 -8.34 5.88
N GLU A 60 -19.40 -8.78 6.78
CA GLU A 60 -19.07 -8.99 8.20
C GLU A 60 -18.01 -10.10 8.41
N SER A 61 -17.78 -10.93 7.40
CA SER A 61 -16.73 -11.96 7.38
C SER A 61 -15.37 -11.44 6.88
N GLU A 62 -15.24 -10.15 6.55
CA GLU A 62 -13.96 -9.52 6.22
C GLU A 62 -13.01 -9.65 7.41
N SER A 63 -11.78 -10.11 7.15
CA SER A 63 -10.79 -10.35 8.21
C SER A 63 -9.38 -10.36 7.65
N ALA A 64 -8.43 -9.85 8.43
CA ALA A 64 -7.00 -9.88 8.14
C ALA A 64 -6.25 -10.50 9.32
N GLU A 65 -5.20 -11.27 9.01
CA GLU A 65 -4.34 -11.85 10.04
C GLU A 65 -3.52 -10.76 10.73
N LEU A 66 -3.33 -10.89 12.05
CA LEU A 66 -2.56 -9.90 12.83
C LEU A 66 -1.14 -9.69 12.26
N ARG A 67 -0.50 -10.77 11.80
CA ARG A 67 0.85 -10.69 11.20
C ARG A 67 0.87 -9.83 9.94
N ASP A 68 -0.19 -9.89 9.13
CA ASP A 68 -0.28 -9.17 7.86
C ASP A 68 -0.57 -7.69 8.13
N MET A 69 -1.43 -7.39 9.11
CA MET A 69 -1.67 -6.03 9.60
C MET A 69 -0.41 -5.38 10.16
N VAL A 70 0.37 -6.12 10.97
CA VAL A 70 1.65 -5.64 11.51
C VAL A 70 2.66 -5.40 10.39
N ALA A 71 2.76 -6.30 9.41
CA ALA A 71 3.65 -6.12 8.26
C ALA A 71 3.29 -4.85 7.47
N GLY A 72 2.01 -4.65 7.14
CA GLY A 72 1.54 -3.45 6.44
C GLY A 72 1.80 -2.17 7.22
N ALA A 73 1.58 -2.17 8.54
CA ALA A 73 1.87 -1.03 9.40
C ALA A 73 3.38 -0.72 9.47
N ASN A 74 4.22 -1.75 9.54
CA ASN A 74 5.69 -1.58 9.53
C ASN A 74 6.18 -0.98 8.21
N VAL A 75 5.67 -1.46 7.07
CA VAL A 75 6.01 -0.90 5.75
C VAL A 75 5.59 0.56 5.70
N LEU A 76 4.35 0.89 6.10
CA LEU A 76 3.87 2.27 6.12
C LEU A 76 4.75 3.17 6.99
N ALA A 77 5.07 2.74 8.21
CA ALA A 77 5.92 3.51 9.12
C ALA A 77 7.31 3.78 8.52
N ASN A 78 7.96 2.75 7.94
CA ASN A 78 9.28 2.89 7.32
C ASN A 78 9.22 3.79 6.07
N THR A 79 8.19 3.67 5.24
CA THR A 79 7.96 4.56 4.10
C THR A 79 7.84 6.02 4.55
N LEU A 80 7.05 6.30 5.59
CA LEU A 80 6.88 7.66 6.11
C LEU A 80 8.19 8.23 6.65
N VAL A 81 8.96 7.44 7.40
CA VAL A 81 10.29 7.86 7.89
C VAL A 81 11.22 8.16 6.73
N GLN A 82 11.24 7.34 5.67
CA GLN A 82 12.06 7.60 4.50
C GLN A 82 11.65 8.90 3.79
N LEU A 83 10.35 9.12 3.57
CA LEU A 83 9.83 10.30 2.87
C LEU A 83 9.98 11.59 3.69
N ALA A 84 9.85 11.52 5.01
CA ALA A 84 9.98 12.67 5.90
C ALA A 84 11.44 13.14 6.10
N ASN A 85 12.41 12.28 5.77
CA ASN A 85 13.84 12.58 5.84
C ASN A 85 14.44 12.96 4.46
N LEU A 86 13.60 13.16 3.44
CA LEU A 86 13.99 13.75 2.16
C LEU A 86 14.08 15.27 2.28
#